data_AF-A0A6G3BZR8-F1
#
_entry.id   AF-A0A6G3BZR8-F1
#
_cell.length_a   1.000
_cell.length_b   1.000
_cell.length_c   1.000
_cell.angle_alpha   90.00
_cell.angle_beta   90.00
_cell.angle_gamma   90.00
#
_symmetry.space_group_name_H-M   'P 1'
#
loop_
_entity.id
_entity.type
_entity.pdbx_description
1 polymer ?
#
loop_
_entity_poly.entity_id
_entity_poly.type
_entity_poly.pdbx_seq_one_letter_code
_entity_poly.pdbx_strand_id
1 'polypeptide(L)'
;MRIFGKGRHRPSASWRQATDRAFTLIGDGRYEDAGALLTRAADLEPWLSESWFNLALLHKFRHDWEQARAAGLRAVALLDRDTGAPDWWNVGIAATALQDWPLARRAWQAYGLRVPGAANDSGEPLGMDLGSAAVRLSPEGEAEVVWGRRLDPARIEVLSIPLPSSGRRWGEVVLHDGVPHGERTTAAGHTYPVFDEIELWAPSPVPTWVVLLEAATEADRDALEQLAADAGFAAEDWSSSVRLLCRMCSESRMPSDEGDGEHLDPHDHSEPGHPGPLGHRTDGQLWVPERECGLAAPASLVRGLLDGWVADSPDSRDWRDLEEVC
;
A
#
# COMPACT_ATOMS: atom_id res chain seq x y z
N MET A 1 13.25 22.26 -49.21
CA MET A 1 11.90 22.83 -49.45
C MET A 1 10.97 22.23 -48.40
N ARG A 2 10.48 23.10 -47.49
CA ARG A 2 9.58 22.87 -46.34
C ARG A 2 9.96 21.79 -45.31
N ILE A 3 10.64 22.29 -44.28
CA ILE A 3 10.71 21.79 -42.91
C ILE A 3 9.25 21.62 -42.41
N PHE A 4 8.83 20.40 -42.06
CA PHE A 4 7.59 20.18 -41.33
C PHE A 4 7.80 20.75 -39.93
N GLY A 5 7.44 22.01 -39.73
CA GLY A 5 7.24 22.53 -38.38
C GLY A 5 6.18 21.66 -37.71
N LYS A 6 6.50 21.03 -36.57
CA LYS A 6 5.52 20.45 -35.66
C LYS A 6 4.60 21.58 -35.23
N GLY A 7 3.54 21.84 -36.00
CA GLY A 7 2.48 22.72 -35.58
C GLY A 7 1.87 22.07 -34.34
N ARG A 8 1.99 22.72 -33.19
CA ARG A 8 1.23 22.31 -31.99
C ARG A 8 -0.24 22.51 -32.33
N HIS A 9 -0.87 21.49 -32.89
CA HIS A 9 -2.30 21.50 -33.16
C HIS A 9 -3.01 21.48 -31.80
N ARG A 10 -4.02 22.33 -31.65
CA ARG A 10 -4.89 22.26 -30.49
C ARG A 10 -5.82 21.07 -30.68
N PRO A 11 -6.05 20.24 -29.65
CA PRO A 11 -7.02 19.16 -29.75
C PRO A 11 -8.40 19.69 -30.15
N SER A 12 -9.14 18.90 -30.93
CA SER A 12 -10.49 19.25 -31.33
C SER A 12 -11.44 19.47 -30.14
N ALA A 13 -12.51 20.23 -30.35
CA ALA A 13 -13.55 20.41 -29.32
C ALA A 13 -14.23 19.07 -28.96
N SER A 14 -14.39 18.18 -29.94
CA SER A 14 -14.95 16.84 -29.73
C SER A 14 -14.05 15.97 -28.85
N TRP A 15 -12.73 16.06 -29.01
CA TRP A 15 -11.77 15.39 -28.13
C TRP A 15 -11.94 15.88 -26.67
N ARG A 16 -11.92 17.20 -26.45
CA ARG A 16 -12.07 17.80 -25.10
C ARG A 16 -13.38 17.37 -24.43
N GLN A 17 -14.48 17.45 -25.16
CA GLN A 17 -15.78 17.03 -24.64
C GLN A 17 -15.81 15.54 -24.27
N ALA A 18 -15.15 14.69 -25.06
CA ALA A 18 -15.08 13.26 -24.78
C ALA A 18 -14.24 12.98 -23.54
N THR A 19 -13.06 13.61 -23.39
CA THR A 19 -12.19 13.41 -22.23
C THR A 19 -12.80 13.97 -20.95
N ASP A 20 -13.37 15.18 -20.99
CA ASP A 20 -14.00 15.79 -19.82
C ASP A 20 -15.14 14.91 -19.29
N ARG A 21 -16.00 14.43 -20.20
CA ARG A 21 -17.09 13.51 -19.85
C ARG A 21 -16.57 12.16 -19.35
N ALA A 22 -15.48 11.64 -19.93
CA ALA A 22 -14.88 10.40 -19.47
C ALA A 22 -14.38 10.50 -18.03
N PHE A 23 -13.73 11.61 -17.66
CA PHE A 23 -13.26 11.82 -16.28
C PHE A 23 -14.41 11.98 -15.27
N THR A 24 -15.51 12.62 -15.65
CA THR A 24 -16.73 12.60 -14.81
C THR A 24 -17.21 11.15 -14.59
N LEU A 25 -17.28 10.35 -15.64
CA LEU A 25 -17.72 8.95 -15.54
C LEU A 25 -16.77 8.09 -14.71
N ILE A 26 -15.46 8.33 -14.78
CA ILE A 26 -14.47 7.67 -13.93
C ILE A 26 -14.74 8.00 -12.45
N GLY A 27 -14.98 9.27 -12.12
CA GLY A 27 -15.35 9.69 -10.76
C GLY A 27 -16.65 9.03 -10.26
N ASP A 28 -17.57 8.71 -11.17
CA ASP A 28 -18.83 8.00 -10.86
C ASP A 28 -18.68 6.46 -10.88
N GLY A 29 -17.46 5.91 -11.05
CA GLY A 29 -17.21 4.47 -11.16
C GLY A 29 -17.70 3.81 -12.46
N ARG A 30 -18.11 4.60 -13.45
CA ARG A 30 -18.64 4.13 -14.76
C ARG A 30 -17.52 3.92 -15.77
N TYR A 31 -16.62 2.98 -15.47
CA TYR A 31 -15.42 2.74 -16.27
C TYR A 31 -15.70 2.30 -17.72
N GLU A 32 -16.78 1.52 -17.97
CA GLU A 32 -17.18 1.09 -19.33
C GLU A 32 -17.52 2.25 -20.25
N ASP A 33 -18.37 3.16 -19.78
CA ASP A 33 -18.76 4.33 -20.56
C ASP A 33 -17.59 5.29 -20.77
N ALA A 34 -16.73 5.43 -19.76
CA ALA A 34 -15.49 6.20 -19.89
C ALA A 34 -14.56 5.59 -20.94
N GLY A 35 -14.45 4.26 -21.01
CA GLY A 35 -13.62 3.55 -22.00
C GLY A 35 -14.03 3.78 -23.43
N ALA A 36 -15.34 3.78 -23.71
CA ALA A 36 -15.84 4.11 -25.04
C ALA A 36 -15.46 5.54 -25.46
N LEU A 37 -15.51 6.50 -24.53
CA LEU A 37 -15.15 7.89 -24.79
C LEU A 37 -13.64 8.08 -24.98
N LEU A 38 -12.81 7.45 -24.15
CA LEU A 38 -11.35 7.56 -24.26
C LEU A 38 -10.80 6.84 -25.49
N THR A 39 -11.39 5.71 -25.88
CA THR A 39 -11.07 5.05 -27.16
C THR A 39 -11.38 5.98 -28.33
N ARG A 40 -12.57 6.59 -28.33
CA ARG A 40 -12.94 7.58 -29.35
C ARG A 40 -12.01 8.79 -29.34
N ALA A 41 -11.56 9.25 -28.17
CA ALA A 41 -10.61 10.36 -28.07
C ALA A 41 -9.25 9.99 -28.70
N ALA A 42 -8.76 8.76 -28.48
CA ALA A 42 -7.56 8.23 -29.12
C ALA A 42 -7.71 8.11 -30.65
N ASP A 43 -8.89 7.75 -31.15
CA ASP A 43 -9.18 7.72 -32.59
C ASP A 43 -9.26 9.12 -33.22
N LEU A 44 -9.81 10.10 -32.50
CA LEU A 44 -9.92 11.49 -32.96
C LEU A 44 -8.56 12.17 -33.05
N GLU A 45 -7.70 11.96 -32.05
CA GLU A 45 -6.39 12.60 -31.95
C GLU A 45 -5.29 11.56 -31.66
N PRO A 46 -4.96 10.67 -32.61
CA PRO A 46 -4.01 9.56 -32.39
C PRO A 46 -2.56 10.03 -32.28
N TRP A 47 -2.29 11.28 -32.65
CA TRP A 47 -0.99 11.96 -32.58
C TRP A 47 -0.76 12.66 -31.24
N LEU A 48 -1.78 12.73 -30.37
CA LEU A 48 -1.72 13.40 -29.07
C LEU A 48 -1.40 12.39 -27.97
N SER A 49 -0.29 12.59 -27.26
CA SER A 49 0.11 11.73 -26.13
C SER A 49 -0.99 11.59 -25.08
N GLU A 50 -1.67 12.70 -24.76
CA GLU A 50 -2.71 12.77 -23.74
C GLU A 50 -3.89 11.83 -24.01
N SER A 51 -4.25 11.58 -25.28
CA SER A 51 -5.30 10.61 -25.62
C SER A 51 -4.95 9.20 -25.14
N TRP A 52 -3.69 8.79 -25.36
CA TRP A 52 -3.19 7.48 -24.99
C TRP A 52 -2.88 7.39 -23.50
N PHE A 53 -2.40 8.48 -22.90
CA PHE A 53 -2.19 8.58 -21.46
C PHE A 53 -3.50 8.38 -20.69
N ASN A 54 -4.57 9.08 -21.07
CA ASN A 54 -5.87 8.95 -20.43
C ASN A 54 -6.43 7.53 -20.57
N LEU A 55 -6.29 6.92 -21.75
CA LEU A 55 -6.70 5.54 -21.97
C LEU A 55 -5.89 4.55 -21.12
N ALA A 56 -4.57 4.73 -21.01
CA ALA A 56 -3.71 3.92 -20.14
C ALA A 56 -4.12 4.03 -18.67
N LEU A 57 -4.46 5.24 -18.21
CA LEU A 57 -4.94 5.48 -16.84
C LEU A 57 -6.25 4.75 -16.56
N LEU A 58 -7.19 4.75 -17.50
CA LEU A 58 -8.43 3.98 -17.36
C LEU A 58 -8.17 2.47 -17.26
N HIS A 59 -7.28 1.93 -18.11
CA HIS A 59 -6.93 0.51 -18.04
C HIS A 59 -6.25 0.17 -16.71
N LYS A 60 -5.41 1.06 -16.18
CA LYS A 60 -4.86 0.93 -14.83
C LYS A 60 -5.95 0.89 -13.76
N PHE A 61 -6.96 1.77 -13.79
CA PHE A 61 -8.08 1.72 -12.83
C PHE A 61 -8.91 0.42 -12.90
N ARG A 62 -8.82 -0.31 -14.01
CA ARG A 62 -9.46 -1.61 -14.22
C ARG A 62 -8.54 -2.80 -13.96
N HIS A 63 -7.29 -2.55 -13.60
CA HIS A 63 -6.22 -3.56 -13.49
C HIS A 63 -6.02 -4.35 -14.80
N ASP A 64 -6.33 -3.73 -15.95
CA ASP A 64 -6.07 -4.28 -17.27
C ASP A 64 -4.66 -3.91 -17.72
N TRP A 65 -3.68 -4.55 -17.08
CA TRP A 65 -2.27 -4.17 -17.16
C TRP A 65 -1.68 -4.28 -18.56
N GLU A 66 -2.14 -5.24 -19.35
CA GLU A 66 -1.73 -5.41 -20.75
C GLU A 66 -2.13 -4.21 -21.61
N GLN A 67 -3.39 -3.79 -21.51
CA GLN A 67 -3.88 -2.63 -22.25
C GLN A 67 -3.31 -1.31 -21.68
N ALA A 68 -3.11 -1.22 -20.36
CA ALA A 68 -2.43 -0.09 -19.73
C ALA A 68 -1.00 0.06 -20.27
N ARG A 69 -0.25 -1.05 -20.37
CA ARG A 69 1.08 -1.08 -20.98
C ARG A 69 1.04 -0.64 -22.44
N ALA A 70 0.13 -1.19 -23.25
CA ALA A 70 0.04 -0.89 -24.68
C ALA A 70 -0.28 0.60 -24.94
N ALA A 71 -1.29 1.14 -24.26
CA ALA A 71 -1.65 2.55 -24.36
C ALA A 71 -0.54 3.46 -23.80
N GLY A 72 0.07 3.09 -22.66
CA GLY A 72 1.16 3.85 -22.05
C GLY A 72 2.39 3.93 -22.95
N LEU A 73 2.79 2.82 -23.58
CA LEU A 73 3.87 2.78 -24.56
C LEU A 73 3.58 3.67 -25.78
N ARG A 74 2.32 3.75 -26.19
CA ARG A 74 1.90 4.65 -27.27
C ARG A 74 1.96 6.12 -26.86
N ALA A 75 1.60 6.44 -25.61
CA ALA A 75 1.72 7.78 -25.06
C ALA A 75 3.20 8.23 -25.02
N VAL A 76 4.08 7.44 -24.40
CA VAL A 76 5.50 7.82 -24.26
C VAL A 76 6.22 7.95 -25.61
N ALA A 77 5.81 7.20 -26.63
CA ALA A 77 6.35 7.32 -28.00
C ALA A 77 5.98 8.64 -28.70
N LEU A 78 4.98 9.36 -28.20
CA LEU A 78 4.52 10.65 -28.75
C LEU A 78 5.03 11.84 -27.93
N LEU A 79 5.76 11.60 -26.83
CA LEU A 79 6.32 12.67 -26.03
C LEU A 79 7.46 13.40 -26.76
N ASP A 80 7.43 14.72 -26.68
CA ASP A 80 8.53 15.59 -27.12
C ASP A 80 9.56 15.84 -25.98
N ARG A 81 9.47 15.08 -24.88
CA ARG A 81 10.30 15.25 -23.67
C ARG A 81 11.10 13.99 -23.39
N ASP A 82 12.38 14.18 -23.07
CA ASP A 82 13.31 13.08 -22.89
C ASP A 82 13.24 12.40 -21.50
N THR A 83 12.80 13.10 -20.44
CA THR A 83 12.82 12.54 -19.07
C THR A 83 11.75 13.17 -18.16
N GLY A 84 11.26 12.41 -17.18
CA GLY A 84 10.40 12.92 -16.11
C GLY A 84 8.94 13.17 -16.48
N ALA A 85 8.47 12.56 -17.57
CA ALA A 85 7.05 12.60 -17.93
C ALA A 85 6.26 11.58 -17.10
N PRO A 86 5.09 11.95 -16.55
CA PRO A 86 4.25 11.07 -15.74
C PRO A 86 3.78 9.83 -16.51
N ASP A 87 3.74 9.87 -17.83
CA ASP A 87 3.45 8.73 -18.70
C ASP A 87 4.39 7.55 -18.43
N TRP A 88 5.69 7.81 -18.19
CA TRP A 88 6.66 6.77 -17.85
C TRP A 88 6.37 6.11 -16.50
N TRP A 89 5.78 6.84 -15.55
CA TRP A 89 5.41 6.27 -14.26
C TRP A 89 4.32 5.20 -14.42
N ASN A 90 3.28 5.49 -15.20
CA ASN A 90 2.20 4.53 -15.46
C ASN A 90 2.67 3.33 -16.28
N VAL A 91 3.59 3.52 -17.24
CA VAL A 91 4.25 2.39 -17.93
C VAL A 91 5.03 1.54 -16.94
N GLY A 92 5.72 2.16 -15.99
CA GLY A 92 6.46 1.46 -14.93
C GLY A 92 5.56 0.62 -14.04
N ILE A 93 4.42 1.14 -13.59
CA ILE A 93 3.43 0.37 -12.81
C ILE A 93 2.93 -0.82 -13.61
N ALA A 94 2.45 -0.60 -14.85
CA ALA A 94 1.91 -1.68 -15.67
C ALA A 94 2.96 -2.76 -15.98
N ALA A 95 4.21 -2.38 -16.24
CA ALA A 95 5.30 -3.32 -16.43
C ALA A 95 5.65 -4.09 -15.15
N THR A 96 5.57 -3.46 -13.98
CA THR A 96 5.79 -4.08 -12.66
C THR A 96 4.68 -5.11 -12.37
N ALA A 97 3.43 -4.75 -12.61
CA ALA A 97 2.29 -5.65 -12.49
C ALA A 97 2.45 -6.91 -13.36
N LEU A 98 2.89 -6.72 -14.61
CA LEU A 98 3.13 -7.80 -15.59
C LEU A 98 4.48 -8.53 -15.42
N GLN A 99 5.31 -8.15 -14.44
CA GLN A 99 6.65 -8.70 -14.25
C GLN A 99 7.59 -8.52 -15.45
N ASP A 100 7.34 -7.52 -16.31
CA ASP A 100 8.22 -7.13 -17.41
C ASP A 100 9.34 -6.25 -16.87
N TRP A 101 10.28 -6.86 -16.15
CA TRP A 101 11.34 -6.15 -15.43
C TRP A 101 12.24 -5.27 -16.30
N PRO A 102 12.63 -5.70 -17.53
CA PRO A 102 13.35 -4.80 -18.43
C PRO A 102 12.54 -3.55 -18.78
N LEU A 103 11.23 -3.67 -19.04
CA LEU A 103 10.40 -2.50 -19.30
C LEU A 103 10.19 -1.64 -18.06
N ALA A 104 9.93 -2.24 -16.91
CA ALA A 104 9.74 -1.53 -15.64
C ALA A 104 10.99 -0.68 -15.32
N ARG A 105 12.17 -1.27 -15.39
CA ARG A 105 13.45 -0.58 -15.17
C ARG A 105 13.66 0.57 -16.16
N ARG A 106 13.42 0.35 -17.45
CA ARG A 106 13.48 1.42 -18.46
C ARG A 106 12.53 2.56 -18.15
N ALA A 107 11.30 2.24 -17.78
CA ALA A 107 10.28 3.23 -17.48
C ALA A 107 10.65 4.06 -16.24
N TRP A 108 11.09 3.42 -15.16
CA TRP A 108 11.57 4.10 -13.95
C TRP A 108 12.79 4.98 -14.21
N GLN A 109 13.76 4.51 -15.00
CA GLN A 109 14.92 5.31 -15.41
C GLN A 109 14.52 6.50 -16.31
N ALA A 110 13.59 6.31 -17.24
CA ALA A 110 13.06 7.36 -18.10
C ALA A 110 12.18 8.37 -17.35
N TYR A 111 11.53 7.95 -16.26
CA TYR A 111 10.92 8.86 -15.29
C TYR A 111 11.97 9.66 -14.51
N GLY A 112 13.21 9.18 -14.43
CA GLY A 112 14.34 9.87 -13.81
C GLY A 112 14.78 9.26 -12.47
N LEU A 113 14.29 8.07 -12.11
CA LEU A 113 14.70 7.38 -10.90
C LEU A 113 16.08 6.72 -11.09
N ARG A 114 16.87 6.70 -10.02
CA ARG A 114 18.13 5.96 -9.97
C ARG A 114 17.86 4.50 -9.64
N VAL A 115 17.54 3.71 -10.67
CA VAL A 115 17.36 2.26 -10.51
C VAL A 115 18.71 1.56 -10.73
N PRO A 116 19.15 0.68 -9.80
CA PRO A 116 20.34 -0.14 -9.97
C PRO A 116 20.31 -0.96 -11.28
N GLY A 117 21.46 -1.39 -11.78
CA GLY A 117 21.54 -2.27 -12.97
C GLY A 117 21.32 -1.59 -14.33
N ALA A 118 21.61 -2.32 -15.40
CA ALA A 118 21.46 -1.82 -16.77
C ALA A 118 19.99 -1.89 -17.21
N ALA A 119 19.57 -0.99 -18.11
CA ALA A 119 18.19 -0.87 -18.60
C ALA A 119 17.58 -2.16 -19.17
N ASN A 120 18.39 -3.11 -19.62
CA ASN A 120 17.98 -4.39 -20.20
C ASN A 120 18.14 -5.59 -19.26
N ASP A 121 18.48 -5.34 -17.99
CA ASP A 121 18.59 -6.39 -16.98
C ASP A 121 17.21 -7.03 -16.73
N SER A 122 17.21 -8.36 -16.66
CA SER A 122 16.01 -9.18 -16.47
C SER A 122 15.64 -9.39 -15.01
N GLY A 123 16.51 -9.04 -14.07
CA GLY A 123 16.16 -9.06 -12.64
C GLY A 123 15.17 -7.97 -12.27
N GLU A 124 14.52 -8.13 -11.12
CA GLU A 124 13.64 -7.11 -10.54
C GLU A 124 14.37 -5.76 -10.28
N PRO A 125 13.67 -4.62 -10.32
CA PRO A 125 14.27 -3.29 -10.08
C PRO A 125 14.48 -2.98 -8.58
N LEU A 126 15.05 -3.93 -7.84
CA LEU A 126 15.29 -3.83 -6.39
C LEU A 126 16.56 -3.04 -6.04
N GLY A 127 16.75 -2.77 -4.74
CA GLY A 127 17.96 -2.17 -4.18
C GLY A 127 17.98 -0.64 -4.24
N MET A 128 16.83 -0.02 -4.48
CA MET A 128 16.64 1.42 -4.32
C MET A 128 16.45 1.76 -2.84
N ASP A 129 17.01 2.89 -2.42
CA ASP A 129 16.78 3.42 -1.07
C ASP A 129 15.49 4.23 -1.03
N LEU A 130 14.36 3.51 -0.93
CA LEU A 130 13.01 4.08 -0.97
C LEU A 130 12.39 4.28 0.42
N GLY A 131 13.06 3.75 1.45
CA GLY A 131 12.58 3.74 2.83
C GLY A 131 11.35 2.88 3.08
N SER A 132 10.89 2.87 4.33
CA SER A 132 9.58 2.34 4.71
C SER A 132 8.47 3.29 4.27
N ALA A 133 7.25 2.77 4.15
CA ALA A 133 6.05 3.55 3.94
C ALA A 133 4.86 2.84 4.60
N ALA A 134 3.75 3.56 4.71
CA ALA A 134 2.48 2.95 5.06
C ALA A 134 1.67 2.68 3.78
N VAL A 135 0.81 1.67 3.82
CA VAL A 135 -0.15 1.37 2.76
C VAL A 135 -1.54 1.17 3.34
N ARG A 136 -2.54 1.74 2.68
CA ARG A 136 -3.95 1.53 2.97
C ARG A 136 -4.43 0.34 2.16
N LEU A 137 -4.69 -0.76 2.85
CA LEU A 137 -5.31 -1.95 2.33
C LEU A 137 -6.81 -1.75 2.21
N SER A 138 -7.44 -2.35 1.19
CA SER A 138 -8.88 -2.28 0.97
C SER A 138 -9.45 -0.84 1.03
N PRO A 139 -8.91 0.13 0.27
CA PRO A 139 -9.27 1.55 0.40
C PRO A 139 -10.76 1.84 0.16
N GLU A 140 -11.42 1.03 -0.67
CA GLU A 140 -12.85 1.13 -0.98
C GLU A 140 -13.74 0.27 -0.05
N GLY A 141 -13.14 -0.55 0.82
CA GLY A 141 -13.81 -1.45 1.76
C GLY A 141 -13.53 -1.09 3.22
N GLU A 142 -13.22 -2.12 4.03
CA GLU A 142 -12.74 -1.95 5.40
C GLU A 142 -11.27 -1.52 5.39
N ALA A 143 -11.06 -0.21 5.19
CA ALA A 143 -9.74 0.35 4.97
C ALA A 143 -8.86 0.28 6.23
N GLU A 144 -7.68 -0.31 6.08
CA GLU A 144 -6.69 -0.46 7.15
C GLU A 144 -5.34 0.11 6.69
N VAL A 145 -4.70 0.94 7.51
CA VAL A 145 -3.36 1.48 7.20
C VAL A 145 -2.31 0.69 7.96
N VAL A 146 -1.45 0.00 7.22
CA VAL A 146 -0.41 -0.87 7.76
C VAL A 146 0.98 -0.39 7.35
N TRP A 147 2.00 -0.78 8.12
CA TRP A 147 3.38 -0.51 7.78
C TRP A 147 3.91 -1.53 6.78
N GLY A 148 4.80 -1.07 5.90
CA GLY A 148 5.44 -1.92 4.91
C GLY A 148 6.79 -1.39 4.45
N ARG A 149 7.48 -2.26 3.71
CA ARG A 149 8.76 -1.95 3.08
C ARG A 149 8.55 -1.77 1.58
N ARG A 150 9.01 -0.64 1.05
CA ARG A 150 9.01 -0.41 -0.39
C ARG A 150 10.10 -1.25 -1.05
N LEU A 151 9.70 -2.14 -1.95
CA LEU A 151 10.62 -2.99 -2.70
C LEU A 151 11.17 -2.25 -3.93
N ASP A 152 10.30 -1.49 -4.58
CA ASP A 152 10.57 -0.68 -5.75
C ASP A 152 9.55 0.49 -5.80
N PRO A 153 9.52 1.32 -6.87
CA PRO A 153 8.63 2.48 -6.91
C PRO A 153 7.14 2.20 -6.76
N ALA A 154 6.68 0.97 -7.05
CA ALA A 154 5.26 0.61 -7.13
C ALA A 154 4.85 -0.60 -6.27
N ARG A 155 5.78 -1.24 -5.55
CA ARG A 155 5.49 -2.40 -4.68
C ARG A 155 5.85 -2.13 -3.22
N ILE A 156 4.92 -2.49 -2.33
CA ILE A 156 5.13 -2.54 -0.87
C ILE A 156 4.90 -3.96 -0.39
N GLU A 157 5.87 -4.49 0.36
CA GLU A 157 5.72 -5.69 1.17
C GLU A 157 5.14 -5.30 2.53
N VAL A 158 4.03 -5.93 2.92
CA VAL A 158 3.32 -5.68 4.17
C VAL A 158 4.09 -6.28 5.34
N LEU A 159 4.43 -5.45 6.34
CA LEU A 159 5.22 -5.84 7.51
C LEU A 159 4.41 -5.87 8.81
N SER A 160 3.34 -5.07 8.94
CA SER A 160 2.35 -5.28 10.01
C SER A 160 1.56 -6.57 9.75
N ILE A 161 0.85 -7.06 10.77
CA ILE A 161 -0.14 -8.12 10.62
C ILE A 161 -1.51 -7.46 10.46
N PRO A 162 -2.08 -7.45 9.24
CA PRO A 162 -3.38 -6.82 9.00
C PRO A 162 -4.49 -7.52 9.81
N LEU A 163 -5.50 -6.75 10.21
CA LEU A 163 -6.70 -7.28 10.80
C LEU A 163 -7.45 -8.20 9.82
N PRO A 164 -8.16 -9.23 10.30
CA PRO A 164 -8.87 -10.18 9.43
C PRO A 164 -9.88 -9.53 8.47
N SER A 165 -10.46 -8.40 8.88
CA SER A 165 -11.43 -7.63 8.09
C SER A 165 -10.84 -7.05 6.80
N SER A 166 -9.52 -6.79 6.73
CA SER A 166 -8.88 -6.31 5.50
C SER A 166 -8.78 -7.38 4.42
N GLY A 167 -8.88 -8.66 4.80
CA GLY A 167 -8.67 -9.80 3.88
C GLY A 167 -7.25 -9.85 3.31
N ARG A 168 -6.27 -9.33 4.06
CA ARG A 168 -4.85 -9.31 3.71
C ARG A 168 -4.01 -10.05 4.75
N ARG A 169 -2.76 -10.33 4.41
CA ARG A 169 -1.82 -11.06 5.26
C ARG A 169 -0.48 -10.36 5.35
N TRP A 170 0.22 -10.66 6.44
CA TRP A 170 1.63 -10.34 6.60
C TRP A 170 2.48 -10.95 5.47
N GLY A 171 3.44 -10.20 4.96
CA GLY A 171 4.34 -10.62 3.88
C GLY A 171 3.71 -10.58 2.48
N GLU A 172 2.45 -10.16 2.34
CA GLU A 172 1.88 -9.88 1.04
C GLU A 172 2.57 -8.70 0.37
N VAL A 173 2.61 -8.72 -0.96
CA VAL A 173 3.11 -7.59 -1.74
C VAL A 173 1.94 -6.98 -2.49
N VAL A 174 1.73 -5.69 -2.29
CA VAL A 174 0.67 -4.92 -2.93
C VAL A 174 1.25 -3.90 -3.91
N LEU A 175 0.52 -3.63 -5.00
CA LEU A 175 0.81 -2.51 -5.88
C LEU A 175 0.26 -1.22 -5.29
N HIS A 176 0.99 -0.13 -5.50
CA HIS A 176 0.54 1.21 -5.15
C HIS A 176 0.96 2.24 -6.22
N ASP A 177 0.38 3.43 -6.16
CA ASP A 177 0.78 4.57 -7.00
C ASP A 177 1.79 5.48 -6.30
N GLY A 178 2.39 6.42 -7.02
CA GLY A 178 3.38 7.36 -6.49
C GLY A 178 2.81 8.54 -5.73
N VAL A 179 1.50 8.77 -5.81
CA VAL A 179 0.83 9.87 -5.11
C VAL A 179 0.35 9.36 -3.75
N PRO A 180 0.86 9.88 -2.63
CA PRO A 180 0.39 9.49 -1.31
C PRO A 180 -0.98 10.11 -1.00
N HIS A 181 -1.82 9.35 -0.29
CA HIS A 181 -3.13 9.75 0.25
C HIS A 181 -3.10 9.69 1.79
N GLY A 182 -2.26 10.55 2.36
CA GLY A 182 -2.05 10.69 3.79
C GLY A 182 -0.59 10.55 4.18
N GLU A 183 -0.30 10.88 5.43
CA GLU A 183 1.06 10.83 5.99
C GLU A 183 1.02 10.37 7.46
N ARG A 184 2.09 9.71 7.91
CA ARG A 184 2.29 9.27 9.30
C ARG A 184 3.56 9.89 9.85
N THR A 185 3.46 10.59 10.98
CA THR A 185 4.60 11.27 11.61
C THR A 185 4.98 10.58 12.92
N THR A 186 6.19 10.04 12.98
CA THR A 186 6.74 9.39 14.17
C THR A 186 7.03 10.38 15.29
N ALA A 187 7.10 9.90 16.54
CA ALA A 187 7.57 10.72 17.67
C ALA A 187 9.00 11.25 17.45
N ALA A 188 9.82 10.53 16.67
CA ALA A 188 11.16 10.97 16.25
C ALA A 188 11.13 12.11 15.21
N GLY A 189 9.96 12.49 14.70
CA GLY A 189 9.76 13.58 13.75
C GLY A 189 9.88 13.18 12.27
N HIS A 190 10.11 11.90 11.96
CA HIS A 190 10.10 11.41 10.57
C HIS A 190 8.66 11.33 10.05
N THR A 191 8.45 11.73 8.80
CA THR A 191 7.15 11.62 8.11
C THR A 191 7.24 10.57 7.01
N TYR A 192 6.31 9.63 7.03
CA TYR A 192 6.16 8.56 6.04
C TYR A 192 4.87 8.76 5.23
N PRO A 193 4.92 8.54 3.90
CA PRO A 193 3.73 8.57 3.07
C PRO A 193 2.81 7.38 3.37
N VAL A 194 1.50 7.60 3.23
CA VAL A 194 0.50 6.54 3.11
C VAL A 194 0.09 6.44 1.65
N PHE A 195 0.28 5.29 1.03
CA PHE A 195 -0.22 5.02 -0.32
C PHE A 195 -1.50 4.19 -0.24
N ASP A 196 -2.36 4.29 -1.24
CA ASP A 196 -3.49 3.37 -1.36
C ASP A 196 -3.09 2.15 -2.19
N GLU A 197 -3.53 0.97 -1.74
CA GLU A 197 -3.43 -0.26 -2.49
C GLU A 197 -4.19 -0.13 -3.82
N ILE A 198 -3.54 -0.55 -4.91
CA ILE A 198 -4.19 -0.76 -6.20
C ILE A 198 -4.66 -2.21 -6.31
N GLU A 199 -3.75 -3.17 -6.11
CA GLU A 199 -4.07 -4.60 -6.14
C GLU A 199 -3.11 -5.40 -5.25
N LEU A 200 -3.56 -6.58 -4.82
CA LEU A 200 -2.69 -7.62 -4.30
C LEU A 200 -1.87 -8.21 -5.46
N TRP A 201 -0.55 -8.02 -5.42
CA TRP A 201 0.37 -8.45 -6.48
C TRP A 201 0.94 -9.84 -6.22
N ALA A 202 1.40 -10.11 -5.00
CA ALA A 202 1.84 -11.44 -4.58
C ALA A 202 1.21 -11.81 -3.24
N PRO A 203 0.47 -12.94 -3.17
CA PRO A 203 -0.08 -13.44 -1.93
C PRO A 203 1.02 -14.01 -1.03
N SER A 204 0.79 -13.96 0.27
CA SER A 204 1.63 -14.62 1.27
C SER A 204 1.05 -16.00 1.61
N PRO A 205 1.87 -17.05 1.67
CA PRO A 205 1.42 -18.38 2.10
C PRO A 205 1.33 -18.50 3.63
N VAL A 206 1.70 -17.46 4.38
CA VAL A 206 1.76 -17.48 5.84
C VAL A 206 0.36 -17.15 6.39
N PRO A 207 -0.28 -18.06 7.15
CA PRO A 207 -1.57 -17.77 7.74
C PRO A 207 -1.45 -16.82 8.93
N THR A 208 -2.52 -16.08 9.17
CA THR A 208 -2.67 -15.23 10.34
C THR A 208 -3.54 -15.94 11.36
N TRP A 209 -3.09 -15.86 12.61
CA TRP A 209 -3.76 -16.37 13.78
C TRP A 209 -4.12 -15.22 14.70
N VAL A 210 -5.23 -15.37 15.42
CA VAL A 210 -5.57 -14.53 16.57
C VAL A 210 -5.41 -15.36 17.82
N VAL A 211 -4.87 -14.76 18.86
CA VAL A 211 -4.71 -15.39 20.17
C VAL A 211 -4.95 -14.35 21.26
N LEU A 212 -5.52 -14.79 22.37
CA LEU A 212 -5.55 -14.01 23.60
C LEU A 212 -4.36 -14.42 24.47
N LEU A 213 -3.46 -13.49 24.74
CA LEU A 213 -2.34 -13.66 25.66
C LEU A 213 -2.70 -13.11 27.03
N GLU A 214 -2.13 -13.71 28.06
CA GLU A 214 -1.93 -13.11 29.38
C GLU A 214 -0.44 -12.84 29.50
N ALA A 215 -0.04 -11.57 29.45
CA ALA A 215 1.35 -11.15 29.58
C ALA A 215 1.44 -10.18 30.76
N ALA A 216 2.22 -10.46 31.80
CA ALA A 216 2.22 -9.62 33.00
C ALA A 216 2.84 -8.23 32.78
N THR A 217 3.69 -8.07 31.76
CA THR A 217 4.39 -6.83 31.44
C THR A 217 4.52 -6.60 29.92
N GLU A 218 4.82 -5.37 29.52
CA GLU A 218 5.17 -5.04 28.12
C GLU A 218 6.31 -5.94 27.62
N ALA A 219 7.34 -6.16 28.44
CA ALA A 219 8.47 -7.02 28.10
C ALA A 219 8.08 -8.49 27.87
N ASP A 220 7.02 -8.98 28.51
CA ASP A 220 6.49 -10.30 28.24
C ASP A 220 5.85 -10.36 26.84
N ARG A 221 5.08 -9.36 26.44
CA ARG A 221 4.54 -9.24 25.08
C ARG A 221 5.66 -9.11 24.05
N ASP A 222 6.61 -8.20 24.28
CA ASP A 222 7.75 -7.96 23.37
C ASP A 222 8.57 -9.24 23.12
N ALA A 223 8.68 -10.11 24.12
CA ALA A 223 9.37 -11.38 23.99
C ALA A 223 8.70 -12.33 22.97
N LEU A 224 7.37 -12.30 22.81
CA LEU A 224 6.69 -13.09 21.78
C LEU A 224 6.96 -12.52 20.39
N GLU A 225 6.90 -11.19 20.23
CA GLU A 225 7.22 -10.52 18.96
C GLU A 225 8.65 -10.83 18.53
N GLN A 226 9.60 -10.76 19.47
CA GLN A 226 10.99 -11.13 19.21
C GLN A 226 11.14 -12.62 18.86
N LEU A 227 10.46 -13.52 19.58
CA LEU A 227 10.51 -14.96 19.30
C LEU A 227 9.97 -15.30 17.91
N ALA A 228 8.87 -14.67 17.50
CA ALA A 228 8.32 -14.82 16.16
C ALA A 228 9.28 -14.26 15.10
N ALA A 229 9.85 -13.08 15.33
CA ALA A 229 10.83 -12.46 14.44
C ALA A 229 12.10 -13.32 14.26
N ASP A 230 12.63 -13.87 15.35
CA ASP A 230 13.79 -14.78 15.33
C ASP A 230 13.51 -16.07 14.55
N ALA A 231 12.24 -16.50 14.52
CA ALA A 231 11.78 -17.63 13.72
C ALA A 231 11.48 -17.27 12.24
N GLY A 232 11.62 -16.00 11.85
CA GLY A 232 11.36 -15.50 10.49
C GLY A 232 9.89 -15.19 10.21
N PHE A 233 9.11 -14.93 11.26
CA PHE A 233 7.68 -14.67 11.25
C PHE A 233 7.36 -13.36 11.98
N ALA A 234 6.09 -13.08 12.23
CA ALA A 234 5.69 -11.88 12.98
C ALA A 234 4.63 -12.21 14.04
N ALA A 235 4.65 -11.43 15.11
CA ALA A 235 3.53 -11.26 16.03
C ALA A 235 3.32 -9.77 16.25
N GLU A 236 2.10 -9.36 16.52
CA GLU A 236 1.73 -7.96 16.73
C GLU A 236 0.62 -7.86 17.77
N ASP A 237 0.81 -7.03 18.79
CA ASP A 237 -0.22 -6.71 19.78
C ASP A 237 -1.24 -5.69 19.24
N TRP A 238 -2.34 -6.20 18.70
CA TRP A 238 -3.44 -5.36 18.21
C TRP A 238 -4.13 -4.56 19.31
N SER A 239 -4.02 -4.99 20.57
CA SER A 239 -4.60 -4.25 21.70
C SER A 239 -3.98 -2.87 21.87
N SER A 240 -2.73 -2.69 21.40
CA SER A 240 -1.99 -1.43 21.50
C SER A 240 -1.59 -0.84 20.15
N SER A 241 -1.48 -1.63 19.07
CA SER A 241 -1.02 -1.12 17.77
C SER A 241 -2.14 -0.56 16.88
N VAL A 242 -3.40 -0.92 17.15
CA VAL A 242 -4.52 -0.54 16.29
C VAL A 242 -5.19 0.73 16.77
N ARG A 243 -5.45 1.63 15.81
CA ARG A 243 -6.19 2.86 16.05
C ARG A 243 -7.31 3.06 15.03
N LEU A 244 -8.49 3.39 15.53
CA LEU A 244 -9.62 3.79 14.71
C LEU A 244 -9.50 5.27 14.33
N LEU A 245 -9.45 5.54 13.02
CA LEU A 245 -9.44 6.90 12.47
C LEU A 245 -10.67 7.10 11.59
N CYS A 246 -11.29 8.29 11.67
CA CYS A 246 -12.23 8.68 10.62
C CYS A 246 -11.50 8.81 9.28
N ARG A 247 -12.22 8.67 8.17
CA ARG A 247 -11.66 8.73 6.81
C ARG A 247 -10.79 9.97 6.59
N MET A 248 -11.31 11.15 6.96
CA MET A 248 -10.60 12.42 6.79
C MET A 248 -9.26 12.45 7.54
N CYS A 249 -9.21 11.97 8.79
CA CYS A 249 -7.97 11.85 9.54
C CYS A 249 -7.02 10.84 8.91
N SER A 250 -7.55 9.68 8.49
CA SER A 250 -6.76 8.61 7.89
C SER A 250 -6.06 9.06 6.59
N GLU A 251 -6.73 9.87 5.78
CA GLU A 251 -6.25 10.48 4.52
C GLU A 251 -5.41 11.76 4.72
N SER A 252 -5.32 12.25 5.96
CA SER A 252 -4.53 13.42 6.33
C SER A 252 -3.15 13.04 6.86
N ARG A 253 -2.37 14.06 7.23
CA ARG A 253 -1.17 13.90 8.05
C ARG A 253 -1.59 13.65 9.50
N MET A 254 -1.21 12.51 10.04
CA MET A 254 -1.46 12.12 11.44
C MET A 254 -0.15 11.72 12.14
N PRO A 255 -0.02 11.93 13.46
CA PRO A 255 0.99 11.22 14.24
C PRO A 255 0.82 9.71 14.07
N SER A 256 1.93 8.97 13.93
CA SER A 256 1.93 7.52 14.13
C SER A 256 1.97 7.22 15.61
N ASP A 257 1.56 6.01 15.98
CA ASP A 257 1.58 5.56 17.38
C ASP A 257 2.97 5.09 17.87
N GLU A 258 4.01 5.24 17.05
CA GLU A 258 5.38 5.01 17.48
C GLU A 258 5.82 6.05 18.53
N GLY A 259 5.89 5.62 19.80
CA GLY A 259 6.51 6.34 20.91
C GLY A 259 5.60 6.55 22.13
N ASP A 260 6.17 6.93 23.27
CA ASP A 260 5.47 7.15 24.56
C ASP A 260 4.60 8.44 24.59
N GLY A 261 4.19 8.95 23.43
CA GLY A 261 3.49 10.22 23.31
C GLY A 261 2.02 10.12 23.70
N GLU A 262 1.54 11.03 24.55
CA GLU A 262 0.10 11.22 24.76
C GLU A 262 -0.56 11.71 23.47
N HIS A 263 -1.40 10.86 22.88
CA HIS A 263 -2.12 11.17 21.65
C HIS A 263 -3.61 11.03 21.85
N LEU A 264 -4.22 12.06 22.44
CA LEU A 264 -5.67 12.23 22.43
C LEU A 264 -6.10 12.65 21.02
N ASP A 265 -6.76 11.75 20.30
CA ASP A 265 -7.43 12.12 19.05
C ASP A 265 -8.62 13.04 19.42
N PRO A 266 -8.69 14.27 18.87
CA PRO A 266 -9.81 15.18 19.15
C PRO A 266 -11.17 14.65 18.68
N HIS A 267 -11.19 13.57 17.89
CA HIS A 267 -12.38 12.86 17.43
C HIS A 267 -12.58 11.50 18.10
N ASP A 268 -11.72 11.11 19.04
CA ASP A 268 -11.95 9.95 19.88
C ASP A 268 -13.02 10.29 20.94
N HIS A 269 -14.16 9.64 20.80
CA HIS A 269 -15.29 9.73 21.72
C HIS A 269 -15.42 8.49 22.60
N SER A 270 -14.43 7.61 22.59
CA SER A 270 -14.36 6.46 23.48
C SER A 270 -14.26 6.93 24.91
N GLU A 271 -15.05 6.34 25.81
CA GLU A 271 -14.92 6.67 27.23
C GLU A 271 -13.59 6.10 27.78
N PRO A 272 -12.80 6.88 28.54
CA PRO A 272 -11.65 6.38 29.27
C PRO A 272 -12.00 5.12 30.08
N GLY A 273 -11.33 4.00 29.81
CA GLY A 273 -11.55 2.74 30.53
C GLY A 273 -12.81 1.95 30.13
N HIS A 274 -13.52 2.32 29.07
CA HIS A 274 -14.44 1.39 28.39
C HIS A 274 -13.69 0.58 27.32
N PRO A 275 -14.03 -0.71 27.13
CA PRO A 275 -13.55 -1.48 25.99
C PRO A 275 -14.28 -1.00 24.73
N GLY A 276 -13.90 0.17 24.21
CA GLY A 276 -13.99 0.43 22.78
C GLY A 276 -13.00 -0.49 22.04
N PRO A 277 -13.21 -0.79 20.74
CA PRO A 277 -12.39 -1.76 20.06
C PRO A 277 -10.98 -1.16 19.93
N LEU A 278 -10.07 -1.69 20.75
CA LEU A 278 -8.62 -1.49 20.71
C LEU A 278 -8.15 -0.16 21.33
N GLY A 279 -8.11 -0.17 22.67
CA GLY A 279 -7.01 0.34 23.50
C GLY A 279 -6.58 1.81 23.40
N HIS A 280 -7.37 2.74 23.96
CA HIS A 280 -6.86 4.09 24.23
C HIS A 280 -6.05 4.13 25.53
N ARG A 281 -4.74 4.45 25.44
CA ARG A 281 -3.92 4.92 26.58
C ARG A 281 -4.51 6.23 27.11
N THR A 282 -5.31 6.15 28.17
CA THR A 282 -5.57 7.32 29.02
C THR A 282 -4.51 7.44 30.10
N ASP A 283 -4.05 8.68 30.29
CA ASP A 283 -2.96 9.06 31.17
C ASP A 283 -3.08 8.43 32.59
N GLY A 284 -2.00 7.77 33.03
CA GLY A 284 -1.82 7.35 34.42
C GLY A 284 -2.24 5.93 34.87
N GLN A 285 -2.71 5.00 34.02
CA GLN A 285 -2.94 3.60 34.44
C GLN A 285 -2.51 2.56 33.37
N LEU A 286 -1.48 1.78 33.68
CA LEU A 286 -1.54 0.35 34.06
C LEU A 286 -1.76 -0.57 32.85
N TRP A 287 -0.65 -1.10 32.35
CA TRP A 287 -0.61 -2.32 31.56
C TRP A 287 -1.71 -3.33 31.98
N VAL A 288 -2.60 -3.67 31.05
CA VAL A 288 -3.58 -4.75 31.25
C VAL A 288 -2.93 -6.08 30.85
N PRO A 289 -2.93 -7.15 31.65
CA PRO A 289 -2.22 -8.35 31.23
C PRO A 289 -2.81 -9.06 30.01
N GLU A 290 -4.13 -9.04 29.86
CA GLU A 290 -4.81 -9.63 28.71
C GLU A 290 -4.55 -8.81 27.43
N ARG A 291 -4.15 -9.51 26.35
CA ARG A 291 -3.81 -8.93 25.05
C ARG A 291 -4.38 -9.77 23.92
N GLU A 292 -5.09 -9.13 22.99
CA GLU A 292 -5.38 -9.70 21.68
C GLU A 292 -4.19 -9.47 20.75
N CYS A 293 -3.64 -10.54 20.20
CA CYS A 293 -2.47 -10.48 19.33
C CYS A 293 -2.70 -11.24 18.02
N GLY A 294 -2.22 -10.64 16.92
CA GLY A 294 -2.05 -11.31 15.64
C GLY A 294 -0.73 -12.08 15.61
N LEU A 295 -0.72 -13.29 15.05
CA LEU A 295 0.50 -14.04 14.75
C LEU A 295 0.49 -14.51 13.30
N ALA A 296 1.54 -14.17 12.54
CA ALA A 296 1.73 -14.63 11.17
C ALA A 296 2.76 -15.77 11.14
N ALA A 297 2.31 -17.03 11.27
CA ALA A 297 3.20 -18.18 11.32
C ALA A 297 2.52 -19.46 10.76
N PRO A 298 3.29 -20.42 10.19
CA PRO A 298 2.75 -21.70 9.74
C PRO A 298 2.08 -22.47 10.87
N ALA A 299 1.01 -23.20 10.54
CA ALA A 299 0.27 -24.03 11.51
C ALA A 299 1.15 -25.02 12.28
N SER A 300 2.23 -25.52 11.66
CA SER A 300 3.19 -26.43 12.29
C SER A 300 4.05 -25.78 13.37
N LEU A 301 4.11 -24.45 13.43
CA LEU A 301 5.02 -23.70 14.30
C LEU A 301 4.29 -22.85 15.34
N VAL A 302 3.11 -22.29 15.01
CA VAL A 302 2.42 -21.28 15.86
C VAL A 302 2.26 -21.72 17.32
N ARG A 303 1.82 -22.97 17.57
CA ARG A 303 1.69 -23.49 18.95
C ARG A 303 3.03 -23.63 19.64
N GLY A 304 4.07 -24.05 18.91
CA GLY A 304 5.42 -24.18 19.47
C GLY A 304 6.02 -22.83 19.89
N LEU A 305 5.72 -21.75 19.16
CA LEU A 305 6.11 -20.39 19.54
C LEU A 305 5.42 -19.97 20.85
N LEU A 306 4.11 -20.16 20.93
CA LEU A 306 3.33 -19.78 22.12
C LEU A 306 3.71 -20.63 23.35
N ASP A 307 3.84 -21.95 23.19
CA ASP A 307 4.26 -22.85 24.27
C ASP A 307 5.69 -22.55 24.73
N GLY A 308 6.61 -22.24 23.81
CA GLY A 308 7.98 -21.82 24.13
C GLY A 308 8.01 -20.50 24.87
N TRP A 309 7.23 -19.51 24.41
CA TRP A 309 7.10 -18.21 25.06
C TRP A 309 6.60 -18.31 26.51
N VAL A 310 5.61 -19.17 26.77
CA VAL A 310 5.12 -19.46 28.14
C VAL A 310 6.17 -20.21 28.95
N ALA A 311 6.84 -21.21 28.39
CA ALA A 311 7.84 -22.01 29.10
C ALA A 311 9.02 -21.16 29.62
N ASP A 312 9.36 -20.07 28.94
CA ASP A 312 10.41 -19.14 29.35
C ASP A 312 10.04 -18.30 30.59
N SER A 313 8.74 -18.06 30.84
CA SER A 313 8.26 -17.36 32.04
C SER A 313 6.83 -17.77 32.43
N PRO A 314 6.64 -18.99 32.98
CA PRO A 314 5.32 -19.60 33.17
C PRO A 314 4.47 -18.92 34.25
N ASP A 315 5.09 -18.12 35.12
CA ASP A 315 4.38 -17.37 36.17
C ASP A 315 3.85 -16.01 35.65
N SER A 316 4.31 -15.54 34.48
CA SER A 316 3.94 -14.23 33.92
C SER A 316 3.31 -14.29 32.53
N ARG A 317 3.22 -15.48 31.92
CA ARG A 317 2.78 -15.69 30.54
C ARG A 317 1.80 -16.85 30.46
N ASP A 318 0.68 -16.63 29.77
CA ASP A 318 -0.26 -17.69 29.37
C ASP A 318 -0.96 -17.29 28.06
N TRP A 319 -1.63 -18.22 27.41
CA TRP A 319 -2.40 -17.93 26.18
C TRP A 319 -3.63 -18.83 26.04
N ARG A 320 -4.65 -18.32 25.35
CA ARG A 320 -5.89 -19.05 25.03
C ARG A 320 -6.48 -18.62 23.69
N ASP A 321 -7.54 -19.32 23.28
CA ASP A 321 -8.40 -18.94 22.14
C ASP A 321 -7.63 -18.69 20.83
N LEU A 322 -6.66 -19.57 20.54
CA LEU A 322 -5.91 -19.55 19.28
C LEU A 322 -6.78 -20.01 18.11
N GLU A 323 -7.00 -19.10 17.15
CA GLU A 323 -7.83 -19.33 15.96
C GLU A 323 -7.14 -18.85 14.68
N GLU A 324 -7.29 -19.59 13.58
CA GLU A 324 -6.83 -19.19 12.24
C GLU A 324 -7.90 -18.31 11.59
N VAL A 325 -7.53 -17.12 11.12
CA VAL A 325 -8.50 -16.10 10.66
C VAL A 325 -8.34 -15.68 9.21
N CYS A 326 -7.12 -15.75 8.69
CA CYS A 326 -6.86 -15.72 7.26
C CYS A 326 -5.78 -16.73 6.93
#